data_AF-A0A1C5M419-F1
#
_entry.id   AF-A0A1C5M419-F1
#
_cell.length_a   1.000
_cell.length_b   1.000
_cell.length_c   1.000
_cell.angle_alpha   90.00
_cell.angle_beta   90.00
_cell.angle_gamma   90.00
#
_symmetry.space_group_name_H-M   'P 1'
#
loop_
_entity.id
_entity.type
_entity.pdbx_description
1 polymer ?
#
loop_
_entity_poly.entity_id
_entity_poly.type
_entity_poly.pdbx_seq_one_letter_code
_entity_poly.pdbx_strand_id
1 'polypeptide(L)' 'MFKECLKYNIVPFIIEDNLKMYYYRGLKEWDNEKGYLRDTCLTAQDRYKQYLDYFEIKY' A
#
# COMPACT_ATOMS: atom_id res chain seq x y z
N MET A 1 -10.26 11.67 -0.25
CA MET A 1 -9.26 10.74 0.31
C MET A 1 -8.06 10.54 -0.61
N PHE A 2 -8.05 9.64 -1.61
CA PHE A 2 -6.82 9.39 -2.40
C PHE A 2 -6.28 10.62 -3.15
N LYS A 3 -7.15 11.42 -3.77
CA LYS A 3 -6.78 12.70 -4.38
C LYS A 3 -6.22 13.72 -3.37
N GLU A 4 -6.70 13.70 -2.14
CA GLU A 4 -6.16 14.57 -1.07
C GLU A 4 -4.81 14.05 -0.58
N CYS A 5 -4.61 12.74 -0.47
CA CYS A 5 -3.30 12.17 -0.16
C CYS A 5 -2.26 12.62 -1.18
N LEU A 6 -2.56 12.50 -2.48
CA LEU A 6 -1.68 12.95 -3.56
C LEU A 6 -1.43 14.46 -3.52
N LYS A 7 -2.43 15.27 -3.17
CA LYS A 7 -2.26 16.72 -2.98
C LYS A 7 -1.22 17.05 -1.90
N TYR A 8 -1.01 16.17 -0.93
CA TYR A 8 -0.01 16.30 0.12
C TYR A 8 1.24 15.42 -0.10
N ASN A 9 1.49 14.93 -1.32
CA ASN A 9 2.59 14.01 -1.65
C ASN A 9 2.62 12.72 -0.79
N ILE A 10 1.43 12.26 -0.39
CA ILE A 10 1.26 10.99 0.32
C ILE A 10 0.81 9.96 -0.71
N VAL A 11 1.68 9.00 -1.01
CA VAL A 11 1.35 7.88 -1.89
C VAL A 11 0.43 6.92 -1.15
N PRO A 12 -0.80 6.67 -1.63
CA PRO A 12 -1.65 5.68 -1.01
C PRO A 12 -1.27 4.25 -1.42
N PHE A 13 -1.87 3.27 -0.77
CA PHE A 13 -1.73 1.86 -1.12
C PHE A 13 -3.13 1.24 -1.29
N ILE A 14 -3.21 0.24 -2.17
CA ILE A 14 -4.44 -0.53 -2.41
C ILE A 14 -4.09 -2.00 -2.25
N ILE A 15 -4.78 -2.70 -1.35
CA ILE A 15 -4.60 -4.14 -1.17
C ILE A 15 -5.39 -4.87 -2.25
N GLU A 16 -4.69 -5.31 -3.28
CA GLU A 16 -5.22 -6.18 -4.33
C GLU A 16 -5.47 -7.61 -3.80
N ASP A 17 -6.28 -8.40 -4.52
CA ASP A 17 -6.66 -9.75 -4.09
C ASP A 17 -5.47 -10.70 -3.87
N ASN A 18 -4.38 -10.53 -4.63
CA ASN A 18 -3.15 -11.30 -4.44
C ASN A 18 -2.38 -10.94 -3.15
N LEU A 19 -2.58 -9.74 -2.59
CA LEU A 19 -1.97 -9.29 -1.33
C LEU A 19 -2.90 -9.51 -0.13
N LYS A 20 -4.18 -9.78 -0.37
CA LYS A 20 -5.23 -9.89 0.65
C LYS A 20 -4.91 -10.92 1.73
N MET A 21 -4.37 -12.08 1.37
CA MET A 21 -3.98 -13.11 2.34
C MET A 21 -2.81 -12.65 3.24
N TYR A 22 -1.83 -11.96 2.66
CA TYR A 22 -0.70 -11.39 3.42
C TYR A 22 -1.16 -10.26 4.34
N TYR A 23 -2.11 -9.44 3.88
CA TYR A 23 -2.69 -8.36 4.68
C TYR A 23 -3.45 -8.91 5.90
N TYR A 24 -4.31 -9.91 5.72
CA TYR A 24 -5.01 -10.54 6.84
C TYR A 24 -4.06 -11.24 7.81
N ARG A 25 -3.02 -11.91 7.29
CA ARG A 25 -1.96 -12.48 8.14
C ARG A 25 -1.24 -11.39 8.93
N GLY A 26 -0.86 -10.29 8.28
CA GLY A 26 -0.19 -9.17 8.93
C GLY A 26 -1.03 -8.50 10.01
N LEU A 27 -2.35 -8.40 9.81
CA LEU A 27 -3.26 -7.91 10.85
C LEU A 27 -3.34 -8.86 12.04
N LYS A 28 -3.44 -10.17 11.77
CA LYS A 28 -3.50 -11.19 12.83
C LYS A 28 -2.21 -11.23 13.66
N GLU A 29 -1.07 -11.10 13.01
CA GLU A 29 0.25 -11.15 13.65
C GLU A 29 0.75 -9.77 14.09
N TRP A 30 -0.08 -8.72 14.07
CA TRP A 30 0.36 -7.35 14.36
C TRP A 30 1.02 -7.19 15.73
N ASP A 31 0.52 -7.88 16.74
CA ASP A 31 1.07 -7.82 18.09
C ASP A 31 2.39 -8.59 18.24
N ASN A 32 2.63 -9.58 17.37
CA ASN A 32 3.83 -10.42 17.40
C ASN A 32 4.92 -9.88 16.46
N GLU A 33 4.56 -9.60 15.21
CA GLU A 33 5.48 -9.25 14.12
C GLU A 33 4.84 -8.24 13.16
N LYS A 34 5.00 -6.95 13.50
CA LYS A 34 4.51 -5.81 12.71
C LYS A 34 5.09 -5.72 11.30
N GLY A 35 6.22 -6.41 11.05
CA GLY A 35 6.89 -6.46 9.75
C GLY A 35 5.97 -6.95 8.65
N TYR A 36 5.21 -8.03 8.88
CA TYR A 36 4.33 -8.61 7.86
C TYR A 36 3.31 -7.62 7.29
N LEU A 37 2.66 -6.84 8.17
CA LEU A 37 1.68 -5.85 7.72
C LEU A 37 2.37 -4.69 7.01
N ARG A 38 3.49 -4.21 7.57
CA ARG A 38 4.25 -3.09 7.00
C ARG A 38 4.75 -3.42 5.59
N ASP A 39 5.33 -4.60 5.40
CA ASP A 39 5.88 -5.04 4.12
C ASP A 39 4.79 -5.23 3.08
N THR A 40 3.63 -5.74 3.50
CA THR A 40 2.45 -5.86 2.63
C THR A 40 1.96 -4.48 2.17
N CYS A 41 1.86 -3.52 3.09
CA CYS A 41 1.46 -2.15 2.77
C CYS A 41 2.48 -1.44 1.85
N LEU A 42 3.78 -1.63 2.08
CA LEU A 42 4.84 -1.08 1.21
C LEU A 42 4.77 -1.67 -0.20
N THR A 43 4.59 -2.98 -0.31
CA THR A 43 4.43 -3.66 -1.61
C THR A 43 3.22 -3.11 -2.38
N ALA A 44 2.09 -2.93 -1.68
CA ALA A 44 0.89 -2.34 -2.27
C ALA A 44 1.10 -0.86 -2.67
N GLN A 45 1.89 -0.12 -1.91
CA GLN A 45 2.26 1.26 -2.23
C GLN A 45 3.12 1.33 -3.49
N ASP A 46 4.10 0.44 -3.65
CA ASP A 46 4.97 0.41 -4.83
C ASP A 46 4.21 0.07 -6.11
N ARG A 47 3.21 -0.81 -6.04
CA ARG A 47 2.30 -1.02 -7.18
C ARG A 47 1.47 0.20 -7.51
N TYR A 48 1.01 0.92 -6.49
CA TYR A 48 0.31 2.18 -6.73
C TYR A 48 1.20 3.22 -7.38
N LYS A 49 2.48 3.31 -6.99
CA LYS A 49 3.48 4.14 -7.68
C LYS A 49 3.61 3.77 -9.15
N GLN A 50 3.69 2.48 -9.48
CA GLN A 50 3.72 2.03 -10.88
C GLN A 50 2.50 2.49 -11.67
N TYR A 51 1.30 2.49 -11.08
CA TYR A 51 0.12 3.05 -11.72
C TYR A 51 0.21 4.56 -11.90
N LEU A 52 0.69 5.30 -10.88
CA LEU A 52 0.89 6.74 -10.98
C LEU A 52 1.92 7.09 -12.06
N ASP A 53 3.03 6.35 -12.13
CA ASP A 53 4.06 6.49 -13.16
C ASP A 53 3.48 6.21 -14.55
N TYR A 54 2.66 5.16 -14.70
CA TYR A 54 1.96 4.84 -15.95
C TYR A 54 1.04 5.97 -16.43
N PHE A 55 0.37 6.67 -15.51
CA PHE A 55 -0.49 7.82 -15.82
C PHE A 55 0.25 9.17 -15.77
N GLU A 56 1.58 9.18 -15.63
CA GLU A 56 2.43 10.37 -15.53
C GLU A 56 2.00 11.34 -14.40
N ILE A 57 1.43 10.80 -13.31
CA ILE A 57 1.01 11.57 -12.14
C ILE A 57 2.17 11.69 -11.17
N LYS A 58 2.62 12.92 -10.90
CA LYS A 58 3.68 13.20 -9.91
C LYS A 58 3.18 13.02 -8.48
N TYR A 59 3.99 12.38 -7.62
CA TYR A 59 3.72 12.12 -6.20
C TYR A 59 4.95 12.35 -5.33
#